data_AF-A0A9D8QAB4-F1
#
_entry.id   AF-A0A9D8QAB4-F1
#
_cell.length_a   1.000
_cell.length_b   1.000
_cell.length_c   1.000
_cell.angle_alpha   90.00
_cell.angle_beta   90.00
_cell.angle_gamma   90.00
#
_symmetry.space_group_name_H-M   'P 1'
#
loop_
_entity.id
_entity.type
_entity.pdbx_description
1 polymer ?
#
loop_
_entity_poly.entity_id
_entity_poly.type
_entity_poly.pdbx_seq_one_letter_code
_entity_poly.pdbx_strand_id
1 'polypeptide(L)'
;MTAQRRTPSGLSSRPEDTFQAGATIAADNGATEHQLMAIFGWESPKQAALYTRKANRRKLAGAGMQFIDLGDLDGVEEINDPNSEDET
;
A
#
# COMPACT_ATOMS: atom_id res chain seq x y z
N MET A 1 42.37 -12.54 -11.02
CA MET A 1 41.51 -13.15 -9.98
C MET A 1 40.76 -12.04 -9.27
N THR A 2 39.52 -11.75 -9.65
CA THR A 2 38.71 -10.71 -8.98
C THR A 2 37.69 -11.40 -8.12
N ALA A 3 37.96 -11.46 -6.81
CA ALA A 3 37.14 -12.16 -5.84
C ALA A 3 35.80 -11.43 -5.66
N GLN A 4 34.72 -12.03 -6.16
CA GLN A 4 33.36 -11.60 -5.81
C GLN A 4 33.10 -11.96 -4.35
N ARG A 5 33.01 -10.95 -3.48
CA ARG A 5 32.56 -11.10 -2.10
C ARG A 5 31.11 -11.56 -2.10
N ARG A 6 30.87 -12.85 -1.86
CA ARG A 6 29.56 -13.38 -1.44
C ARG A 6 29.32 -12.95 0.01
N THR A 7 28.35 -12.08 0.25
CA THR A 7 27.79 -11.86 1.58
C THR A 7 26.65 -12.86 1.85
N PRO A 8 26.51 -13.40 3.07
CA PRO A 8 25.69 -14.57 3.39
C PRO A 8 24.19 -14.30 3.58
N SER A 9 23.67 -13.16 3.13
CA SER A 9 22.24 -12.87 3.13
C SER A 9 21.93 -12.14 1.84
N GLY A 10 20.92 -12.55 1.08
CA GLY A 10 20.51 -11.93 -0.18
C GLY A 10 20.05 -10.46 -0.09
N LEU A 11 20.36 -9.75 1.01
CA LEU A 11 20.25 -8.31 1.12
C LEU A 11 21.41 -7.67 0.36
N SER A 12 21.09 -7.15 -0.82
CA SER A 12 21.91 -6.19 -1.54
C SER A 12 22.31 -5.05 -0.58
N SER A 13 23.61 -4.79 -0.43
CA SER A 13 24.12 -3.68 0.40
C SER A 13 24.17 -2.38 -0.41
N ARG A 14 23.13 -2.09 -1.19
CA ARG A 14 23.07 -0.85 -1.97
C ARG A 14 22.55 0.27 -1.07
N PRO A 15 23.12 1.48 -1.16
CA PRO A 15 22.68 2.60 -0.35
C PRO A 15 21.18 2.89 -0.51
N GLU A 16 20.60 2.64 -1.69
CA GLU A 16 19.16 2.80 -1.94
C GLU A 16 18.28 1.92 -1.03
N ASP A 17 18.71 0.72 -0.66
CA ASP A 17 17.86 -0.27 0.01
C ASP A 17 17.48 0.18 1.44
N THR A 18 18.39 0.85 2.15
CA THR A 18 18.13 1.41 3.48
C THR A 18 17.16 2.60 3.46
N PHE A 19 17.23 3.43 2.41
CA PHE A 19 16.32 4.57 2.26
C PHE A 19 14.91 4.12 1.88
N GLN A 20 14.79 3.07 1.04
CA GLN A 20 13.50 2.48 0.69
C GLN A 20 12.82 1.83 1.90
N ALA A 21 13.58 1.11 2.73
CA ALA A 21 13.06 0.54 3.97
C ALA A 21 12.61 1.63 4.95
N GLY A 22 13.44 2.67 5.16
CA GLY A 22 13.10 3.80 6.02
C GLY A 22 11.87 4.58 5.54
N ALA A 23 11.76 4.83 4.22
CA ALA A 23 10.61 5.49 3.62
C ALA A 23 9.33 4.68 3.78
N THR A 24 9.41 3.36 3.65
CA THR A 24 8.27 2.45 3.85
C THR A 24 7.79 2.49 5.30
N ILE A 25 8.72 2.44 6.28
CA ILE A 25 8.38 2.51 7.71
C ILE A 25 7.78 3.88 8.06
N ALA A 26 8.35 4.96 7.55
CA ALA A 26 7.82 6.31 7.76
C ALA A 26 6.42 6.48 7.14
N ALA A 27 6.22 5.98 5.93
CA ALA A 27 4.91 5.97 5.27
C ALA A 27 3.88 5.15 6.06
N ASP A 28 4.24 3.98 6.56
CA ASP A 28 3.37 3.13 7.39
C ASP A 28 2.99 3.80 8.72
N ASN A 29 3.89 4.59 9.31
CA ASN A 29 3.59 5.44 10.47
C ASN A 29 2.69 6.65 10.16
N GLY A 30 2.37 6.88 8.88
CA GLY A 30 1.52 7.97 8.42
C GLY A 30 2.26 9.25 8.07
N ALA A 31 3.57 9.18 7.77
CA ALA A 31 4.28 10.32 7.23
C ALA A 31 3.68 10.73 5.88
N THR A 32 3.49 12.03 5.69
CA THR A 32 2.99 12.60 4.44
C THR A 32 4.07 12.62 3.37
N GLU A 33 3.67 12.78 2.11
CA GLU A 33 4.60 12.84 0.96
C GLU A 33 5.64 13.94 1.15
N HIS A 34 5.21 15.11 1.61
CA HIS A 34 6.08 16.24 1.91
C HIS A 34 7.04 15.97 3.07
N GLN A 35 6.64 15.19 4.08
CA GLN A 35 7.52 14.81 5.18
C GLN A 35 8.61 13.83 4.70
N LEU A 36 8.26 12.87 3.86
CA LEU A 36 9.23 11.98 3.22
C LEU A 36 10.20 12.75 2.30
N MET A 37 9.69 13.71 1.54
CA MET A 37 10.52 14.60 0.73
C MET A 37 11.53 15.38 1.59
N ALA A 38 11.11 15.90 2.75
CA ALA A 38 12.00 16.63 3.66
C ALA A 38 13.05 15.73 4.32
N ILE A 39 12.70 14.49 4.69
CA ILE A 39 13.60 13.55 5.37
C ILE A 39 14.65 12.98 4.39
N PHE A 40 14.24 12.67 3.16
CA PHE A 40 15.09 12.00 2.18
C PHE A 40 15.66 12.94 1.10
N GLY A 41 15.33 14.23 1.14
CA GLY A 41 15.81 15.22 0.18
C GLY A 41 15.28 15.01 -1.25
N TRP A 42 14.09 14.42 -1.40
CA TRP A 42 13.51 14.17 -2.71
C TRP A 42 12.82 15.43 -3.24
N GLU A 43 13.21 15.87 -4.44
CA GLU A 43 12.57 17.01 -5.11
C GLU A 43 11.24 16.64 -5.76
N SER A 44 11.07 15.37 -6.15
CA SER A 44 9.86 14.93 -6.84
C SER A 44 8.81 14.37 -5.87
N PRO A 45 7.62 14.98 -5.79
CA PRO A 45 6.51 14.42 -5.01
C PRO A 45 6.04 13.07 -5.57
N LYS A 46 6.30 12.79 -6.85
CA LYS A 46 5.95 11.53 -7.50
C LYS A 46 6.72 10.35 -6.92
N GLN A 47 7.96 10.57 -6.47
CA GLN A 47 8.77 9.53 -5.81
C GLN A 47 8.26 9.26 -4.39
N ALA A 48 7.91 10.30 -3.63
CA ALA A 48 7.32 10.14 -2.30
C ALA A 48 5.95 9.46 -2.34
N ALA A 49 5.14 9.80 -3.34
CA ALA A 49 3.81 9.24 -3.56
C ALA A 49 3.82 7.71 -3.74
N LEU A 50 4.89 7.13 -4.26
CA LEU A 50 4.98 5.67 -4.42
C LEU A 50 4.96 4.94 -3.06
N TYR A 51 5.60 5.51 -2.05
CA TYR A 51 5.70 4.92 -0.73
C TYR A 51 4.48 5.23 0.15
N THR A 52 3.98 6.47 0.10
CA THR A 52 2.80 6.89 0.88
C THR A 52 1.50 6.32 0.35
N ARG A 53 1.34 6.16 -0.97
CA ARG A 53 0.05 5.74 -1.56
C ARG A 53 -0.36 4.36 -1.10
N LYS A 54 0.59 3.44 -0.91
CA LYS A 54 0.30 2.09 -0.40
C LYS A 54 -0.09 2.11 1.07
N ALA A 55 0.67 2.84 1.90
CA ALA A 55 0.40 2.97 3.33
C ALA A 55 -0.92 3.71 3.59
N ASN A 56 -1.13 4.86 2.95
CA ASN A 56 -2.35 5.65 3.05
C ASN A 56 -3.57 4.87 2.58
N ARG A 57 -3.47 4.06 1.52
CA ARG A 57 -4.60 3.23 1.07
C ARG A 57 -5.04 2.22 2.13
N ARG A 58 -4.10 1.56 2.82
CA ARG A 58 -4.42 0.60 3.89
C ARG A 58 -5.09 1.30 5.07
N LYS A 59 -4.55 2.45 5.48
CA LYS A 59 -5.09 3.26 6.57
C LYS A 59 -6.49 3.79 6.24
N LEU A 60 -6.66 4.32 5.03
CA LEU A 60 -7.94 4.82 4.53
C LEU A 60 -8.97 3.70 4.34
N ALA A 61 -8.56 2.49 3.94
CA ALA A 61 -9.47 1.36 3.86
C ALA A 61 -9.99 0.97 5.26
N GLY A 62 -9.09 0.85 6.25
CA GLY A 62 -9.48 0.55 7.63
C GLY A 62 -10.36 1.64 8.25
N ALA A 63 -10.00 2.91 8.05
CA ALA A 63 -10.81 4.03 8.50
C ALA A 63 -12.12 4.16 7.70
N GLY A 64 -12.14 3.77 6.43
CA GLY A 64 -13.30 3.83 5.55
C GLY A 64 -14.37 2.79 5.88
N MET A 65 -13.97 1.61 6.38
CA MET A 65 -14.91 0.54 6.72
C MET A 65 -15.99 0.96 7.72
N GLN A 66 -15.71 1.92 8.60
CA GLN A 66 -16.72 2.42 9.56
C GLN A 66 -17.86 3.21 8.90
N PHE A 67 -17.65 3.70 7.68
CA PHE A 67 -18.67 4.44 6.91
C PHE A 67 -19.48 3.52 6.00
N ILE A 68 -19.13 2.23 5.91
CA ILE A 68 -19.97 1.23 5.28
C ILE A 68 -21.03 0.87 6.31
N ASP A 69 -22.17 1.54 6.24
CA ASP A 69 -23.35 1.16 7.02
C ASP A 69 -23.91 -0.15 6.46
N LEU A 70 -23.64 -1.25 7.14
CA LEU A 70 -24.17 -2.55 6.76
C LEU A 70 -25.70 -2.61 6.93
N GLY A 71 -26.30 -1.71 7.73
CA GLY A 71 -27.75 -1.57 7.89
C GLY A 71 -28.44 -0.84 6.74
N ASP A 72 -27.69 -0.11 5.90
CA ASP A 72 -28.23 0.50 4.67
C ASP A 72 -28.37 -0.53 3.52
N LEU A 73 -27.93 -1.78 3.75
CA LEU A 73 -28.08 -2.88 2.78
C LEU A 73 -29.41 -3.63 2.90
N ASP A 74 -30.31 -3.24 3.80
CA ASP A 74 -31.62 -3.89 4.00
C ASP A 74 -32.58 -3.75 2.79
N GLY A 75 -32.15 -3.06 1.72
CA GLY A 75 -32.92 -2.83 0.49
C GLY A 75 -32.31 -3.40 -0.79
N VAL A 76 -31.24 -4.21 -0.74
CA VAL A 76 -30.78 -4.92 -1.95
C VAL A 76 -31.70 -6.09 -2.22
N GLU A 77 -32.74 -5.86 -3.05
CA GLU A 77 -33.54 -6.94 -3.59
C GLU A 77 -32.61 -7.98 -4.23
N GLU A 78 -32.90 -9.24 -3.92
CA GLU A 78 -32.32 -10.43 -4.50
C GLU A 78 -32.19 -10.22 -6.02
N ILE A 79 -30.96 -10.21 -6.53
CA ILE A 79 -30.72 -10.14 -7.96
C ILE A 79 -31.43 -11.37 -8.52
N ASN A 80 -32.54 -11.14 -9.20
CA ASN A 80 -33.33 -12.17 -9.85
C ASN A 80 -32.43 -12.76 -10.94
N ASP A 81 -31.76 -13.87 -10.60
CA ASP A 81 -30.79 -14.53 -11.47
C ASP A 81 -31.57 -15.12 -12.65
N PRO A 82 -31.49 -14.52 -13.85
CA PRO A 82 -32.35 -14.89 -14.96
C PRO A 82 -32.00 -16.26 -15.56
N ASN A 83 -31.07 -17.00 -14.94
CA ASN A 83 -30.59 -18.29 -15.41
C ASN A 83 -30.71 -19.42 -14.37
N SER A 84 -31.58 -19.31 -13.36
CA SER A 84 -32.05 -20.50 -12.66
C SER A 84 -32.99 -21.28 -13.59
N GLU A 85 -32.40 -22.19 -14.36
CA GLU A 85 -33.09 -23.12 -15.24
C GLU A 85 -34.13 -23.91 -14.42
N ASP A 86 -35.41 -23.72 -14.74
CA ASP A 86 -36.52 -24.56 -14.27
C ASP A 86 -36.28 -26.00 -14.76
N GLU A 87 -35.74 -26.87 -13.90
CA GLU A 87 -35.84 -28.32 -14.10
C GLU A 87 -37.24 -28.78 -13.66
N THR A 88 -38.12 -29.02 -14.62
CA THR A 88 -39.22 -29.99 -14.51
C THR A 88 -39.36 -30.80 -15.79
#